data_AF-B4M5R9-F1
#
_entry.id   AF-B4M5R9-F1
#
_cell.length_a   1.000
_cell.length_b   1.000
_cell.length_c   1.000
_cell.angle_alpha   90.00
_cell.angle_beta   90.00
_cell.angle_gamma   90.00
#
_symmetry.space_group_name_H-M   'P 1'
#
loop_
_entity.id
_entity.type
_entity.pdbx_description
1 polymer ?
#
loop_
_entity_poly.entity_id
_entity_poly.type
_entity_poly.pdbx_seq_one_letter_code
_entity_poly.pdbx_strand_id
1 'polypeptide(L)'
;MIMEQLKLHLLCCLLIGVMWTVSADGTSNWQLPTVEAVQHSLQSCQAQAAGEAANTLRCLAKQLGLWSDIDGFKAKRIAYMFAEHQQMEELIVVIDYCNNREQRKQQPAQWAYAAYKCATAGRFGRWVEEYMNNIK
;
A
#
# COMPACT_ATOMS: atom_id res chain seq x y z
N MET A 1 35.77 36.37 6.80
CA MET A 1 34.54 36.77 7.54
C MET A 1 33.50 35.65 7.42
N ILE A 2 33.75 34.49 8.07
CA ILE A 2 32.87 33.30 8.04
C ILE A 2 32.71 32.68 9.46
N MET A 3 33.31 33.30 10.50
CA MET A 3 33.38 32.70 11.84
C MET A 3 32.35 33.26 12.84
N GLU A 4 31.55 34.26 12.44
CA GLU A 4 30.52 34.88 13.31
C GLU A 4 29.09 34.35 13.06
N GLN A 5 28.84 33.66 11.93
CA GLN A 5 27.51 33.10 11.62
C GLN A 5 27.26 31.72 12.25
N LEU A 6 28.30 31.05 12.76
CA LEU A 6 28.18 29.70 13.34
C LEU A 6 27.72 29.72 14.81
N LYS A 7 27.82 30.86 15.51
CA LYS A 7 27.42 30.98 16.92
C LYS A 7 25.93 31.31 17.11
N LEU A 8 25.25 31.84 16.08
CA LEU A 8 23.84 32.24 16.21
C LEU A 8 22.84 31.09 15.94
N HIS A 9 23.24 30.06 15.18
CA HIS A 9 22.41 28.89 14.91
C HIS A 9 22.37 27.85 16.06
N LEU A 10 23.39 27.80 16.92
CA LEU A 10 23.46 26.86 18.04
C LEU A 10 22.69 27.31 19.29
N LEU A 11 22.34 28.60 19.39
CA LEU A 11 21.64 29.18 20.55
C LEU A 11 20.11 29.30 20.38
N CYS A 12 19.58 29.13 19.17
CA CYS A 12 18.13 29.25 18.91
C CYS A 12 17.36 27.92 19.14
N CYS A 13 18.04 26.77 19.07
CA CYS A 13 17.41 25.46 19.21
C CYS A 13 17.16 25.00 20.67
N LEU A 14 17.59 25.78 21.67
CA LEU A 14 17.55 25.34 23.07
C LEU A 14 16.36 25.84 23.88
N LEU A 15 15.46 26.68 23.34
CA LEU A 15 14.46 27.34 24.20
C LEU A 15 13.00 27.36 23.77
N ILE A 16 12.59 26.97 22.56
CA ILE A 16 11.14 26.89 22.26
C ILE A 16 10.87 25.79 21.25
N GLY A 17 9.93 24.91 21.61
CA GLY A 17 9.17 24.15 20.62
C GLY A 17 9.18 22.67 20.89
N VAL A 18 8.24 22.24 21.74
CA VAL A 18 7.34 21.12 21.48
C VAL A 18 7.93 20.09 20.53
N MET A 19 8.35 18.93 21.08
CA MET A 19 8.43 17.71 20.30
C MET A 19 7.09 17.55 19.59
N TRP A 20 7.03 17.95 18.34
CA TRP A 20 6.11 17.33 17.41
C TRP A 20 6.52 15.87 17.46
N THR A 21 5.71 15.05 18.12
CA THR A 21 5.69 13.63 17.84
C THR A 21 5.44 13.56 16.34
N VAL A 22 6.50 13.43 15.56
CA VAL A 22 6.38 12.79 14.26
C VAL A 22 5.79 11.44 14.62
N SER A 23 4.49 11.28 14.38
CA SER A 23 3.89 9.96 14.31
C SER A 23 4.63 9.28 13.17
N ALA A 24 5.75 8.66 13.51
CA ALA A 24 6.43 7.72 12.66
C ALA A 24 5.46 6.56 12.54
N ASP A 25 4.55 6.63 11.57
CA ASP A 25 3.70 5.53 11.15
C ASP A 25 4.59 4.54 10.35
N GLY A 26 5.69 4.14 10.99
CA GLY A 26 6.97 3.90 10.35
C GLY A 26 7.70 2.71 10.96
N THR A 27 6.97 1.71 11.43
CA THR A 27 7.37 0.29 11.49
C THR A 27 6.13 -0.56 11.67
N SER A 28 5.24 -0.54 10.68
CA SER A 28 4.22 -1.57 10.56
C SER A 28 4.94 -2.91 10.36
N ASN A 29 4.95 -3.77 11.39
CA ASN A 29 5.41 -5.17 11.36
C ASN A 29 4.49 -6.04 10.48
N TRP A 30 4.29 -5.62 9.22
CA TRP A 30 3.49 -6.36 8.29
C TRP A 30 4.12 -7.70 8.02
N GLN A 31 3.30 -8.73 8.06
CA GLN A 31 3.65 -10.11 7.78
C GLN A 31 2.88 -10.56 6.55
N LEU A 32 3.43 -11.55 5.85
CA LEU A 32 2.74 -12.18 4.74
C LEU A 32 1.41 -12.78 5.25
N PRO A 33 0.26 -12.44 4.64
CA PRO A 33 -1.02 -13.00 5.05
C PRO A 33 -1.06 -14.52 4.85
N THR A 34 -1.62 -15.24 5.81
CA THR A 34 -1.94 -16.67 5.64
C THR A 34 -3.19 -16.82 4.75
N VAL A 35 -3.38 -18.02 4.20
CA VAL A 35 -4.55 -18.35 3.39
C VAL A 35 -5.85 -18.11 4.16
N GLU A 36 -5.89 -18.53 5.43
CA GLU A 36 -7.04 -18.37 6.31
C GLU A 36 -7.35 -16.88 6.56
N ALA A 37 -6.30 -16.07 6.74
CA ALA A 37 -6.46 -14.63 6.90
C ALA A 37 -7.06 -13.98 5.64
N VAL A 38 -6.61 -14.38 4.45
CA VAL A 38 -7.15 -13.88 3.17
C VAL A 38 -8.61 -14.29 3.00
N GLN A 39 -8.96 -15.55 3.26
CA GLN A 39 -10.34 -16.05 3.17
C GLN A 39 -11.27 -15.31 4.13
N HIS A 40 -10.87 -15.20 5.40
CA HIS A 40 -11.65 -14.51 6.42
C HIS A 40 -11.87 -13.03 6.05
N SER A 41 -10.82 -12.34 5.61
CA SER A 41 -10.92 -10.95 5.15
C SER A 41 -11.82 -10.81 3.90
N LEU A 42 -11.71 -11.72 2.93
CA LEU A 42 -12.53 -11.68 1.73
C LEU A 42 -14.02 -11.82 2.05
N GLN A 43 -14.40 -12.81 2.86
CA GLN A 43 -15.79 -13.03 3.27
C GLN A 43 -16.35 -11.82 4.01
N SER A 44 -15.59 -11.28 4.97
CA SER A 44 -15.98 -10.08 5.71
C SER A 44 -16.18 -8.86 4.79
N CYS A 45 -15.26 -8.65 3.85
CA CYS A 45 -15.32 -7.53 2.92
C CYS A 45 -16.43 -7.65 1.86
N GLN A 46 -16.75 -8.87 1.43
CA GLN A 46 -17.89 -9.12 0.54
C GLN A 46 -19.22 -8.77 1.22
N ALA A 47 -19.39 -9.18 2.48
CA ALA A 47 -20.57 -8.85 3.27
C ALA A 47 -20.72 -7.33 3.49
N GLN A 48 -19.63 -6.65 3.86
CA GLN A 48 -19.63 -5.20 4.10
C GLN A 48 -19.93 -4.37 2.83
N ALA A 49 -19.37 -4.78 1.69
CA ALA A 49 -19.51 -4.05 0.43
C ALA A 49 -20.81 -4.37 -0.33
N ALA A 50 -21.68 -5.23 0.21
CA ALA A 50 -22.86 -5.76 -0.49
C ALA A 50 -22.52 -6.30 -1.91
N GLY A 51 -21.33 -6.87 -2.06
CA GLY A 51 -20.82 -7.38 -3.34
C GLY A 51 -20.32 -6.33 -4.36
N GLU A 52 -20.25 -5.04 -4.02
CA GLU A 52 -19.68 -4.03 -4.91
C GLU A 52 -18.16 -4.21 -5.04
N ALA A 53 -17.71 -4.53 -6.26
CA ALA A 53 -16.35 -5.01 -6.50
C ALA A 53 -15.25 -4.02 -6.07
N ALA A 54 -15.43 -2.71 -6.29
CA ALA A 54 -14.43 -1.72 -5.93
C ALA A 54 -14.27 -1.59 -4.41
N ASN A 55 -15.38 -1.57 -3.68
CA ASN A 55 -15.40 -1.55 -2.22
C ASN A 55 -14.89 -2.86 -1.62
N THR A 56 -15.26 -4.03 -2.18
CA THR A 56 -14.73 -5.32 -1.73
C THR A 56 -13.22 -5.38 -1.89
N LEU A 57 -12.69 -5.02 -3.06
CA LEU A 57 -11.26 -5.03 -3.33
C LEU A 57 -10.50 -4.07 -2.39
N ARG A 58 -10.99 -2.83 -2.26
CA ARG A 58 -10.35 -1.86 -1.36
C ARG A 58 -10.39 -2.33 0.08
N CYS A 59 -11.52 -2.87 0.56
CA CYS A 59 -11.63 -3.42 1.90
C CYS A 59 -10.61 -4.53 2.13
N LEU A 60 -10.56 -5.52 1.23
CA LEU A 60 -9.63 -6.65 1.33
C LEU A 60 -8.18 -6.16 1.36
N ALA A 61 -7.80 -5.32 0.41
CA ALA A 61 -6.44 -4.80 0.33
C ALA A 61 -6.07 -3.97 1.57
N LYS A 62 -7.01 -3.22 2.17
CA LYS A 62 -6.77 -2.49 3.43
C LYS A 62 -6.59 -3.44 4.61
N GLN A 63 -7.46 -4.45 4.77
CA GLN A 63 -7.36 -5.40 5.87
C GLN A 63 -6.05 -6.20 5.82
N LEU A 64 -5.57 -6.53 4.63
CA LEU A 64 -4.29 -7.22 4.42
C LEU A 64 -3.07 -6.28 4.48
N GLY A 65 -3.26 -4.98 4.74
CA GLY A 65 -2.18 -4.00 4.76
C GLY A 65 -1.51 -3.78 3.40
N LEU A 66 -2.19 -4.10 2.31
CA LEU A 66 -1.72 -3.94 0.93
C LEU A 66 -2.17 -2.61 0.30
N TRP A 67 -3.07 -1.84 0.92
CA TRP A 67 -3.56 -0.55 0.41
C TRP A 67 -3.61 0.51 1.51
N SER A 68 -3.27 1.77 1.17
CA SER A 68 -3.66 2.96 1.95
C SER A 68 -4.37 3.98 1.05
N ASP A 69 -5.28 4.77 1.62
CA ASP A 69 -5.97 5.83 0.86
C ASP A 69 -5.05 7.05 0.58
N ILE A 70 -3.81 7.01 1.05
CA ILE A 70 -2.79 8.05 0.85
C ILE A 70 -1.91 7.70 -0.35
N ASP A 71 -1.40 6.46 -0.39
CA ASP A 71 -0.34 6.05 -1.33
C ASP A 71 -0.81 4.99 -2.34
N GLY A 72 -1.99 4.42 -2.15
CA GLY A 72 -2.49 3.30 -2.94
C GLY A 72 -1.91 1.96 -2.52
N PHE A 73 -1.69 1.06 -3.48
CA PHE A 73 -1.17 -0.28 -3.22
C PHE A 73 0.29 -0.26 -2.73
N LYS A 74 0.59 -1.04 -1.70
CA LYS A 74 1.93 -1.19 -1.12
C LYS A 74 2.76 -2.15 -1.96
N ALA A 75 3.32 -1.65 -3.06
CA ALA A 75 4.02 -2.42 -4.10
C ALA A 75 5.03 -3.44 -3.56
N LYS A 76 5.88 -3.06 -2.60
CA LYS A 76 6.87 -3.97 -1.98
C LYS A 76 6.24 -5.18 -1.28
N ARG A 77 5.12 -4.97 -0.58
CA ARG A 77 4.39 -6.05 0.12
C ARG A 77 3.77 -7.02 -0.87
N ILE A 78 3.16 -6.48 -1.93
CA ILE A 78 2.59 -7.29 -3.01
C ILE A 78 3.69 -8.08 -3.72
N ALA A 79 4.79 -7.44 -4.10
CA ALA A 79 5.90 -8.14 -4.73
C ALA A 79 6.47 -9.27 -3.86
N TYR A 80 6.49 -9.09 -2.53
CA TYR A 80 6.89 -10.13 -1.60
C TYR A 80 5.93 -11.34 -1.60
N MET A 81 4.62 -11.12 -1.79
CA MET A 81 3.65 -12.22 -1.93
C MET A 81 3.92 -13.09 -3.17
N PHE A 82 4.49 -12.49 -4.22
CA PHE A 82 4.71 -13.13 -5.52
C PHE A 82 6.19 -13.37 -5.81
N ALA A 83 7.03 -13.44 -4.77
CA ALA A 83 8.48 -13.53 -4.88
C ALA A 83 8.96 -14.78 -5.65
N GLU A 84 8.18 -15.86 -5.65
CA GLU A 84 8.47 -17.09 -6.39
C GLU A 84 8.62 -16.90 -7.90
N HIS A 85 8.00 -15.85 -8.46
CA HIS A 85 8.10 -15.53 -9.89
C HIS A 85 9.38 -14.78 -10.27
N GLN A 86 10.26 -14.45 -9.31
CA GLN A 86 11.58 -13.81 -9.54
C GLN A 86 11.53 -12.50 -10.36
N GLN A 87 10.42 -11.77 -10.30
CA GLN A 87 10.20 -10.52 -11.04
C GLN A 87 9.69 -9.40 -10.13
N MET A 88 10.24 -9.32 -8.91
CA MET A 88 9.77 -8.41 -7.87
C MET A 88 9.93 -6.94 -8.26
N GLU A 89 11.06 -6.56 -8.87
CA GLU A 89 11.35 -5.18 -9.26
C GLU A 89 10.40 -4.70 -10.37
N GLU A 90 10.17 -5.54 -11.40
CA GLU A 90 9.21 -5.25 -12.47
C GLU A 90 7.81 -5.05 -11.89
N LEU A 91 7.40 -5.93 -10.98
CA LEU A 91 6.10 -5.85 -10.33
C LEU A 91 5.96 -4.58 -9.48
N ILE A 92 7.00 -4.19 -8.74
CA ILE A 92 6.98 -2.96 -7.95
C ILE A 92 6.77 -1.74 -8.87
N VAL A 93 7.54 -1.66 -9.96
CA VAL A 93 7.44 -0.55 -10.93
C VAL A 93 6.05 -0.46 -11.53
N VAL A 94 5.46 -1.59 -11.93
CA VAL A 94 4.11 -1.63 -12.51
C VAL A 94 3.05 -1.16 -11.52
N ILE A 95 3.12 -1.65 -10.27
CA ILE A 95 2.14 -1.27 -9.24
C ILE A 95 2.25 0.23 -8.92
N ASP A 96 3.45 0.74 -8.71
CA ASP A 96 3.65 2.17 -8.40
C ASP A 96 3.21 3.06 -9.57
N TYR A 97 3.49 2.66 -10.80
CA TYR A 97 2.99 3.35 -11.99
C TYR A 97 1.45 3.40 -12.00
N CYS A 98 0.79 2.26 -11.78
CA CYS A 98 -0.66 2.18 -11.82
C CYS A 98 -1.35 2.92 -10.65
N ASN A 99 -0.74 2.92 -9.46
CA ASN A 99 -1.20 3.75 -8.35
C ASN A 99 -1.24 5.23 -8.74
N ASN A 100 -0.15 5.73 -9.33
CA ASN A 100 -0.04 7.14 -9.72
C ASN A 100 -0.96 7.50 -10.88
N ARG A 101 -0.98 6.66 -11.93
CA ARG A 101 -1.78 6.88 -13.14
C ARG A 101 -3.28 6.95 -12.86
N GLU A 102 -3.77 6.09 -11.97
CA GLU A 102 -5.20 5.96 -11.70
C GLU A 102 -5.65 6.73 -10.45
N GLN A 103 -4.81 7.62 -9.91
CA GLN A 103 -5.05 8.31 -8.65
C GLN A 103 -6.36 9.11 -8.62
N ARG A 104 -7.22 8.76 -7.66
CA ARG A 104 -8.50 9.45 -7.39
C ARG A 104 -8.70 9.63 -5.89
N LYS A 105 -8.06 10.64 -5.29
CA LYS A 105 -8.08 10.86 -3.83
C LYS A 105 -9.49 11.01 -3.24
N GLN A 106 -10.44 11.55 -4.01
CA GLN A 106 -11.84 11.72 -3.57
C GLN A 106 -12.69 10.45 -3.73
N GLN A 107 -12.19 9.43 -4.44
CA GLN A 107 -12.92 8.21 -4.77
C GLN A 107 -12.00 7.00 -4.56
N PRO A 108 -11.61 6.69 -3.31
CA PRO A 108 -10.53 5.74 -3.03
C PRO A 108 -10.88 4.30 -3.43
N ALA A 109 -12.16 3.89 -3.38
CA ALA A 109 -12.57 2.58 -3.87
C ALA A 109 -12.37 2.45 -5.38
N GLN A 110 -12.78 3.47 -6.14
CA GLN A 110 -12.58 3.54 -7.58
C GLN A 110 -11.10 3.65 -7.94
N TRP A 111 -10.30 4.36 -7.14
CA TRP A 111 -8.84 4.40 -7.30
C TRP A 111 -8.25 2.99 -7.15
N ALA A 112 -8.54 2.29 -6.06
CA ALA A 112 -8.05 0.94 -5.83
C ALA A 112 -8.42 -0.01 -6.98
N TYR A 113 -9.69 0.06 -7.42
CA TYR A 113 -10.17 -0.78 -8.51
C TYR A 113 -9.53 -0.47 -9.86
N ALA A 114 -9.38 0.80 -10.21
CA ALA A 114 -8.73 1.20 -11.45
C ALA A 114 -7.23 0.85 -11.45
N ALA A 115 -6.52 1.13 -10.35
CA ALA A 115 -5.11 0.79 -10.18
C ALA A 115 -4.88 -0.73 -10.26
N TYR A 116 -5.75 -1.53 -9.63
CA TYR A 116 -5.71 -2.99 -9.73
C TYR A 116 -5.86 -3.47 -11.17
N LYS A 117 -6.87 -2.98 -11.91
CA LYS A 117 -7.07 -3.34 -13.32
C LYS A 117 -5.88 -2.94 -14.19
N CYS A 118 -5.29 -1.78 -13.93
CA CYS A 118 -4.07 -1.34 -14.61
C CYS A 118 -2.91 -2.30 -14.37
N ALA A 119 -2.64 -2.66 -13.11
CA ALA A 119 -1.51 -3.50 -12.75
C ALA A 119 -1.68 -4.95 -13.24
N THR A 120 -2.90 -5.46 -13.22
CA THR A 120 -3.23 -6.84 -13.58
C THR A 120 -3.55 -7.04 -15.06
N ALA A 121 -3.45 -6.00 -15.90
CA ALA A 121 -3.64 -6.15 -17.35
C ALA A 121 -2.57 -7.01 -18.04
N GLY A 122 -1.43 -7.26 -17.36
CA GLY A 122 -0.31 -8.05 -17.86
C GLY A 122 -0.10 -9.37 -17.13
N ARG A 123 1.16 -9.84 -17.06
CA ARG A 123 1.53 -11.12 -16.40
C ARG A 123 1.10 -11.19 -14.95
N PHE A 124 1.14 -10.06 -14.24
CA PHE A 124 0.73 -9.99 -12.84
C PHE A 124 -0.73 -10.45 -12.63
N GLY A 125 -1.62 -10.21 -13.59
CA GLY A 125 -3.01 -10.69 -13.49
C GLY A 125 -3.11 -12.21 -13.43
N ARG A 126 -2.25 -12.93 -14.15
CA ARG A 126 -2.21 -14.40 -14.11
C ARG A 126 -1.76 -14.91 -12.74
N TRP A 127 -0.75 -14.28 -12.14
CA TRP A 127 -0.28 -14.65 -10.80
C TRP A 127 -1.36 -14.42 -9.73
N VAL A 128 -2.09 -13.31 -9.84
CA VAL A 128 -3.23 -13.05 -8.94
C VAL A 128 -4.32 -14.12 -9.11
N GLU A 129 -4.65 -14.50 -10.35
CA GLU A 129 -5.62 -15.55 -10.62
C GLU A 129 -5.18 -16.90 -10.05
N GLU A 130 -3.93 -17.30 -10.28
CA GLU A 130 -3.32 -18.51 -9.73
C GLU A 130 -3.37 -18.52 -8.19
N TYR A 131 -2.97 -17.42 -7.56
CA TYR A 131 -3.03 -17.25 -6.10
C TYR A 131 -4.46 -17.38 -5.57
N MET A 132 -5.43 -16.70 -6.19
CA MET A 132 -6.83 -16.75 -5.77
C MET A 132 -7.47 -18.12 -5.97
N ASN A 133 -7.02 -18.90 -6.96
CA ASN A 133 -7.48 -20.27 -7.15
C ASN A 133 -6.89 -21.25 -6.12
N ASN A 134 -5.69 -20.99 -5.61
CA ASN A 134 -5.07 -21.78 -4.54
C ASN A 134 -5.65 -21.49 -3.15
N ILE A 135 -6.43 -20.42 -3.00
CA ILE A 135 -7.09 -20.01 -1.75
C ILE A 135 -8.56 -20.44 -1.70
N LYS A 136 -9.14 -20.92 -2.80
CA LYS A 136 -10.50 -21.50 -2.81
C LYS A 136 -10.47 -22.94 -2.35
#